data_AF-A0A519FZ75-F1
#
_entry.id   AF-A0A519FZ75-F1
#
_cell.length_a   1.000
_cell.length_b   1.000
_cell.length_c   1.000
_cell.angle_alpha   90.00
_cell.angle_beta   90.00
_cell.angle_gamma   90.00
#
_symmetry.space_group_name_H-M   'P 1'
#
loop_
_entity.id
_entity.type
_entity.pdbx_description
1 polymer ?
#
loop_
_entity_poly.entity_id
_entity_poly.type
_entity_poly.pdbx_seq_one_letter_code
_entity_poly.pdbx_strand_id
1 'polypeptide(L)'
;ASGCEAHKPLIIFTPKSMLKRKEAASQPEAFTQGSFAPVIGDTVADPEKVTTVLLCSGRITWDLMVERAKRQGEEPTTAVVRIEQLYPLPVEELKAELSRFPNLRSVRWVQDEPANMGPAPHFRLNLFDQLDQDVALISRNQSSSPSVGQHSRHVEENKSLMDQAFA
;
A
#
# COMPACT_ATOMS: atom_id res chain seq x y z
N ALA A 1 -28.38 -5.63 -25.88
CA ALA A 1 -27.80 -6.97 -25.69
C ALA A 1 -27.74 -7.22 -24.18
N SER A 2 -28.54 -8.16 -23.70
CA SER A 2 -28.58 -8.54 -22.28
C SER A 2 -27.23 -9.13 -21.90
N GLY A 3 -26.48 -8.43 -21.04
CA GLY A 3 -25.11 -8.77 -20.68
C GLY A 3 -25.08 -10.07 -19.89
N CYS A 4 -24.43 -11.10 -20.45
CA CYS A 4 -24.11 -12.31 -19.72
C CYS A 4 -23.28 -11.92 -18.50
N GLU A 5 -23.76 -12.25 -17.30
CA GLU A 5 -23.03 -12.08 -16.06
C GLU A 5 -21.70 -12.84 -16.17
N ALA A 6 -20.58 -12.11 -16.17
CA ALA A 6 -19.27 -12.69 -16.38
C ALA A 6 -18.67 -13.13 -15.05
N HIS A 7 -18.74 -14.43 -14.76
CA HIS A 7 -18.07 -15.00 -13.59
C HIS A 7 -16.55 -15.00 -13.80
N LYS A 8 -15.82 -14.30 -12.93
CA LYS A 8 -14.36 -14.26 -12.92
C LYS A 8 -13.82 -14.83 -11.61
N PRO A 9 -12.75 -15.65 -11.63
CA PRO A 9 -12.07 -16.05 -10.41
C PRO A 9 -11.52 -14.83 -9.66
N LEU A 10 -11.63 -14.85 -8.33
CA LEU A 10 -11.06 -13.83 -7.45
C LEU A 10 -9.99 -14.47 -6.58
N ILE A 11 -8.76 -13.95 -6.67
CA ILE A 11 -7.63 -14.38 -5.84
C ILE A 11 -7.51 -13.41 -4.67
N ILE A 12 -7.66 -13.93 -3.45
CA ILE A 12 -7.63 -13.11 -2.22
C ILE A 12 -6.45 -13.55 -1.36
N PHE A 13 -5.55 -12.62 -1.06
CA PHE A 13 -4.49 -12.80 -0.07
C PHE A 13 -5.05 -12.58 1.33
N THR A 14 -5.51 -13.65 1.97
CA THR A 14 -6.25 -13.56 3.24
C THR A 14 -5.35 -13.19 4.42
N PRO A 15 -5.81 -12.30 5.31
CA PRO A 15 -5.03 -11.90 6.48
C PRO A 15 -4.96 -12.99 7.54
N LYS A 16 -3.80 -13.10 8.20
CA LYS A 16 -3.63 -13.94 9.41
C LYS A 16 -3.62 -13.08 10.68
N SER A 17 -2.72 -12.11 10.75
CA SER A 17 -2.55 -11.26 11.94
C SER A 17 -3.60 -10.14 12.06
N MET A 18 -4.23 -9.73 10.96
CA MET A 18 -5.16 -8.58 10.97
C MET A 18 -6.49 -8.88 11.67
N LEU A 19 -6.84 -10.16 11.87
CA LEU A 19 -8.12 -10.60 12.44
C LEU A 19 -8.40 -10.06 13.85
N LYS A 20 -7.37 -9.58 14.57
CA LYS A 20 -7.49 -9.04 15.93
C LYS A 20 -6.98 -7.60 16.06
N ARG A 21 -6.61 -6.94 14.95
CA ARG A 21 -6.08 -5.57 14.99
C ARG A 21 -7.24 -4.58 15.05
N LYS A 22 -7.22 -3.68 16.03
CA LYS A 22 -8.27 -2.66 16.21
C LYS A 22 -8.30 -1.67 15.04
N GLU A 23 -7.13 -1.36 14.51
CA GLU A 23 -6.96 -0.44 13.38
C GLU A 23 -7.65 -0.97 12.11
N ALA A 24 -7.75 -2.30 11.96
CA ALA A 24 -8.38 -2.96 10.82
C ALA A 24 -9.91 -3.14 10.94
N ALA A 25 -10.55 -2.52 11.93
CA ALA A 25 -12.00 -2.58 12.07
C ALA A 25 -12.70 -1.64 11.08
N SER A 26 -13.89 -2.04 10.61
CA SER A 26 -14.75 -1.23 9.76
C SER A 26 -16.07 -0.91 10.48
N GLN A 27 -16.59 0.29 10.26
CA GLN A 27 -17.91 0.66 10.77
C GLN A 27 -19.02 0.00 9.93
N PRO A 28 -20.20 -0.28 10.49
CA PRO A 28 -21.32 -0.89 9.77
C PRO A 28 -21.69 -0.18 8.46
N GLU A 29 -21.57 1.14 8.42
CA GLU A 29 -21.88 1.99 7.26
C GLU A 29 -21.03 1.65 6.04
N ALA A 30 -19.79 1.18 6.25
CA ALA A 30 -18.92 0.74 5.16
C ALA A 30 -19.50 -0.46 4.39
N PHE A 31 -20.37 -1.26 5.03
CA PHE A 31 -21.02 -2.43 4.42
C PHE A 31 -22.40 -2.13 3.83
N THR A 32 -23.06 -1.06 4.28
CA THR A 32 -24.42 -0.71 3.83
C THR A 32 -24.43 0.37 2.76
N GLN A 33 -23.42 1.24 2.74
CA GLN A 33 -23.33 2.38 1.82
C GLN A 33 -22.05 2.36 0.98
N GLY A 34 -21.06 1.55 1.37
CA GLY A 34 -19.79 1.44 0.68
C GLY A 34 -19.84 0.53 -0.55
N SER A 35 -18.75 0.57 -1.31
CA SER A 35 -18.45 -0.38 -2.37
C SER A 35 -16.97 -0.78 -2.26
N PHE A 36 -16.57 -1.82 -2.99
CA PHE A 36 -15.16 -2.16 -3.08
C PHE A 36 -14.40 -1.00 -3.71
N ALA A 37 -13.37 -0.52 -3.02
CA ALA A 37 -12.48 0.54 -3.49
C ALA A 37 -11.15 -0.09 -3.94
N PRO A 38 -10.82 -0.07 -5.25
CA PRO A 38 -9.55 -0.61 -5.76
C PRO A 38 -8.32 0.07 -5.16
N VAL A 39 -8.47 1.35 -4.83
CA VAL A 39 -7.48 2.20 -4.17
C VAL A 39 -8.17 2.85 -2.97
N ILE A 40 -7.52 2.85 -1.81
CA ILE A 40 -7.99 3.59 -0.64
C ILE A 40 -6.94 4.62 -0.24
N GLY A 41 -7.32 5.89 -0.37
CA GLY A 41 -6.49 7.04 -0.02
C GLY A 41 -6.26 7.23 1.47
N ASP A 42 -5.41 8.20 1.79
CA ASP A 42 -5.17 8.63 3.16
C ASP A 42 -6.24 9.63 3.62
N THR A 43 -6.76 9.42 4.83
CA THR A 43 -7.79 10.30 5.44
C THR A 43 -7.27 11.08 6.64
N VAL A 44 -6.00 10.90 7.01
CA VAL A 44 -5.36 11.55 8.17
C VAL A 44 -4.50 12.73 7.71
N ALA A 45 -3.74 12.56 6.64
CA ALA A 45 -2.86 13.60 6.12
C ALA A 45 -3.67 14.72 5.42
N ASP A 46 -3.34 15.97 5.72
CA ASP A 46 -3.81 17.14 4.97
C ASP A 46 -3.17 17.12 3.56
N PRO A 47 -3.95 17.01 2.47
CA PRO A 47 -3.40 16.91 1.13
C PRO A 47 -2.43 18.03 0.75
N GLU A 48 -2.64 19.24 1.29
CA GLU A 48 -1.77 20.39 1.03
C GLU A 48 -0.39 20.24 1.68
N LYS A 49 -0.26 19.47 2.76
CA LYS A 49 1.01 19.25 3.48
C LYS A 49 1.78 18.02 2.98
N VAL A 50 1.14 17.14 2.21
CA VAL A 50 1.74 15.89 1.74
C VAL A 50 2.83 16.18 0.70
N THR A 51 4.02 15.67 0.97
CA THR A 51 5.17 15.71 0.05
C THR A 51 5.64 14.32 -0.37
N THR A 52 5.26 13.28 0.38
CA THR A 52 5.60 11.88 0.07
C THR A 52 4.35 11.01 0.16
N VAL A 53 4.15 10.13 -0.82
CA VAL A 53 3.12 9.08 -0.78
C VAL A 53 3.79 7.71 -0.70
N LEU A 54 3.37 6.92 0.28
CA LEU A 54 3.69 5.50 0.41
C LEU A 54 2.53 4.68 -0.15
N LEU A 55 2.70 4.12 -1.34
CA LEU A 55 1.81 3.12 -1.92
C LEU A 55 2.11 1.76 -1.28
N CYS A 56 1.09 1.02 -0.89
CA CYS A 56 1.26 -0.32 -0.31
C CYS A 56 0.02 -1.20 -0.55
N SER A 57 0.10 -2.48 -0.17
CA SER A 57 -1.06 -3.38 -0.19
C SER A 57 -1.05 -4.32 1.01
N GLY A 58 -2.23 -4.70 1.49
CA GLY A 58 -2.39 -5.66 2.57
C GLY A 58 -1.86 -5.16 3.91
N ARG A 59 -1.25 -6.07 4.68
CA ARG A 59 -0.97 -5.87 6.11
C ARG A 59 0.00 -4.73 6.39
N ILE A 60 1.00 -4.52 5.54
CA ILE A 60 2.07 -3.53 5.78
C ILE A 60 1.51 -2.12 5.97
N THR A 61 0.34 -1.81 5.40
CA THR A 61 -0.41 -0.57 5.63
C THR A 61 -0.40 -0.16 7.11
N TRP A 62 -0.76 -1.09 7.99
CA TRP A 62 -0.94 -0.79 9.40
C TRP A 62 0.39 -0.52 10.09
N ASP A 63 1.45 -1.19 9.64
CA ASP A 63 2.79 -1.00 10.19
C ASP A 63 3.33 0.38 9.73
N LEU A 64 3.05 0.79 8.48
CA LEU A 64 3.34 2.12 7.96
C LEU A 64 2.54 3.22 8.69
N MET A 65 1.24 3.03 8.90
CA MET A 65 0.40 4.02 9.59
C MET A 65 0.84 4.24 11.04
N VAL A 66 1.15 3.15 11.75
CA VAL A 66 1.69 3.22 13.13
C VAL A 66 3.04 3.91 13.14
N GLU A 67 3.93 3.57 12.22
CA GLU A 67 5.26 4.16 12.16
C GLU A 67 5.21 5.65 11.80
N ARG A 68 4.36 6.03 10.84
CA ARG A 68 4.11 7.43 10.49
C ARG A 68 3.64 8.23 11.70
N ALA A 69 2.65 7.73 12.43
CA ALA A 69 2.12 8.41 13.62
C ALA A 69 3.23 8.63 14.68
N LYS A 70 4.13 7.65 14.86
CA LYS A 70 5.29 7.80 15.75
C LYS A 70 6.29 8.86 15.27
N ARG A 71 6.55 8.95 13.96
CA ARG A 71 7.58 9.83 13.39
C ARG A 71 7.11 11.26 13.16
N GLN A 72 5.85 11.43 12.78
CA GLN A 72 5.33 12.71 12.27
C GLN A 72 4.13 13.25 13.06
N GLY A 73 3.60 12.49 14.03
CA GLY A 73 2.49 12.93 14.86
C GLY A 73 1.18 13.10 14.09
N GLU A 74 0.44 14.16 14.41
CA GLU A 74 -0.92 14.41 13.93
C GLU A 74 -0.98 15.15 12.59
N GLU A 75 0.11 15.81 12.18
CA GLU A 75 0.19 16.54 10.89
C GLU A 75 1.26 15.93 9.98
N PRO A 76 1.06 14.68 9.50
CA PRO A 76 2.05 14.03 8.69
C PRO A 76 2.22 14.69 7.32
N THR A 77 3.45 14.79 6.86
CA THR A 77 3.80 15.17 5.48
C THR A 77 3.86 13.96 4.55
N THR A 78 3.60 12.76 5.09
CA THR A 78 3.56 11.49 4.37
C THR A 78 2.16 10.87 4.38
N ALA A 79 1.60 10.63 3.19
CA ALA A 79 0.36 9.88 3.02
C ALA A 79 0.64 8.39 2.82
N VAL A 80 -0.23 7.52 3.35
CA VAL A 80 -0.22 6.07 3.13
C VAL A 80 -1.45 5.71 2.31
N VAL A 81 -1.23 5.32 1.06
CA VAL A 81 -2.27 4.97 0.09
C VAL A 81 -2.23 3.47 -0.18
N ARG A 82 -3.40 2.84 -0.14
CA ARG A 82 -3.55 1.38 -0.29
C ARG A 82 -4.02 1.02 -1.69
N ILE A 83 -3.40 0.00 -2.26
CA ILE A 83 -3.86 -0.67 -3.48
C ILE A 83 -4.48 -2.01 -3.07
N GLU A 84 -5.80 -2.06 -3.04
CA GLU A 84 -6.58 -3.24 -2.66
C GLU A 84 -6.84 -4.16 -3.86
N GLN A 85 -6.88 -3.61 -5.08
CA GLN A 85 -6.96 -4.37 -6.32
C GLN A 85 -5.61 -4.40 -7.02
N LEU A 86 -4.92 -5.54 -6.96
CA LEU A 86 -3.64 -5.72 -7.65
C LEU A 86 -3.80 -6.04 -9.15
N TYR A 87 -4.97 -6.56 -9.55
CA TYR A 87 -5.34 -6.80 -10.94
C TYR A 87 -6.87 -6.88 -11.09
N PRO A 88 -7.49 -6.31 -12.15
CA PRO A 88 -6.90 -5.40 -13.14
C PRO A 88 -6.29 -4.14 -12.49
N LEU A 89 -5.30 -3.54 -13.15
CA LEU A 89 -4.55 -2.41 -12.58
C LEU A 89 -5.45 -1.17 -12.42
N PRO A 90 -5.55 -0.58 -11.22
CA PRO A 90 -6.40 0.59 -10.97
C PRO A 90 -5.66 1.91 -11.28
N VAL A 91 -5.26 2.05 -12.55
CA VAL A 91 -4.38 3.15 -12.99
C VAL A 91 -5.06 4.51 -12.82
N GLU A 92 -6.32 4.62 -13.25
CA GLU A 92 -7.07 5.89 -13.18
C GLU A 92 -7.37 6.29 -11.74
N GLU A 93 -7.72 5.32 -10.89
CA GLU A 93 -7.95 5.56 -9.47
C GLU A 93 -6.67 6.00 -8.75
N LEU A 94 -5.51 5.42 -9.11
CA LEU A 94 -4.22 5.86 -8.58
C LEU A 94 -3.84 7.26 -9.03
N LYS A 95 -4.03 7.59 -10.32
CA LYS A 95 -3.78 8.95 -10.82
C LYS A 95 -4.67 9.97 -10.13
N ALA A 96 -5.96 9.67 -9.99
CA ALA A 96 -6.91 10.52 -9.29
C ALA A 96 -6.47 10.72 -7.83
N GLU A 97 -6.09 9.67 -7.12
CA GLU A 97 -5.63 9.77 -5.73
C GLU A 97 -4.34 10.58 -5.60
N LEU A 98 -3.33 10.33 -6.45
CA LEU A 98 -2.06 11.06 -6.41
C LEU A 98 -2.23 12.55 -6.78
N SER A 99 -3.19 12.88 -7.65
CA SER A 99 -3.50 14.27 -8.03
C SER A 99 -4.04 15.13 -6.89
N ARG A 100 -4.50 14.51 -5.80
CA ARG A 100 -4.98 15.21 -4.59
C ARG A 100 -3.86 15.95 -3.85
N PHE A 101 -2.59 15.62 -4.10
CA PHE A 101 -1.44 16.12 -3.37
C PHE A 101 -0.64 17.13 -4.22
N PRO A 102 -0.96 18.45 -4.15
CA PRO A 102 -0.34 19.45 -5.02
C PRO A 102 1.16 19.63 -4.76
N ASN A 103 1.64 19.29 -3.56
CA ASN A 103 3.03 19.43 -3.14
C ASN A 103 3.82 18.11 -3.18
N LEU A 104 3.30 17.09 -3.89
CA LEU A 104 3.90 15.77 -3.98
C LEU A 104 5.28 15.82 -4.66
N ARG A 105 6.29 15.25 -4.00
CA ARG A 105 7.69 15.18 -4.46
C ARG A 105 8.20 13.76 -4.64
N SER A 106 7.67 12.80 -3.88
CA SER A 106 8.13 11.42 -3.88
C SER A 106 6.95 10.45 -3.80
N VAL A 107 6.96 9.43 -4.65
CA VAL A 107 6.06 8.27 -4.56
C VAL A 107 6.90 7.01 -4.34
N ARG A 108 6.53 6.20 -3.35
CA ARG A 108 7.27 4.99 -2.96
C ARG A 108 6.30 3.82 -2.88
N TRP A 109 6.59 2.73 -3.57
CA TRP A 109 5.94 1.44 -3.34
C TRP A 109 6.65 0.71 -2.21
N VAL A 110 5.91 0.41 -1.13
CA VAL A 110 6.44 -0.24 0.06
C VAL A 110 5.82 -1.62 0.23
N GLN A 111 6.66 -2.65 0.35
CA GLN A 111 6.22 -4.03 0.58
C GLN A 111 7.17 -4.76 1.54
N ASP A 112 6.66 -5.68 2.37
CA ASP A 112 7.50 -6.49 3.25
C ASP A 112 8.00 -7.78 2.58
N GLU A 113 7.51 -8.11 1.38
CA GLU A 113 8.07 -9.17 0.56
C GLU A 113 9.46 -8.78 -0.03
N PRO A 114 10.34 -9.76 -0.29
CA PRO A 114 11.56 -9.56 -1.09
C PRO A 114 11.28 -8.84 -2.42
N ALA A 115 12.22 -8.04 -2.91
CA ALA A 115 12.06 -7.25 -4.15
C ALA A 115 11.69 -8.08 -5.40
N ASN A 116 12.05 -9.36 -5.42
CA ASN A 116 11.72 -10.32 -6.48
C ASN A 116 10.41 -11.10 -6.22
N MET A 117 9.63 -10.71 -5.22
CA MET A 117 8.38 -11.32 -4.78
C MET A 117 7.32 -10.24 -4.55
N GLY A 118 6.12 -10.65 -4.15
CA GLY A 118 5.00 -9.74 -3.93
C GLY A 118 4.56 -9.05 -5.23
N PRO A 119 3.87 -7.90 -5.13
CA PRO A 119 3.38 -7.17 -6.31
C PRO A 119 4.49 -6.46 -7.10
N ALA A 120 5.64 -6.12 -6.48
CA ALA A 120 6.66 -5.28 -7.09
C ALA A 120 7.13 -5.74 -8.49
N PRO A 121 7.44 -7.02 -8.77
CA PRO A 121 7.84 -7.44 -10.11
C PRO A 121 6.77 -7.16 -11.18
N HIS A 122 5.49 -7.38 -10.85
CA HIS A 122 4.39 -7.10 -11.78
C HIS A 122 4.19 -5.60 -11.96
N PHE A 123 4.19 -4.82 -10.87
CA PHE A 123 3.95 -3.38 -10.90
C PHE A 123 5.06 -2.60 -11.58
N ARG A 124 6.33 -3.01 -11.39
CA ARG A 124 7.46 -2.41 -12.12
C ARG A 124 7.34 -2.58 -13.63
N LEU A 125 6.78 -3.69 -14.09
CA LEU A 125 6.64 -3.99 -15.51
C LEU A 125 5.37 -3.40 -16.13
N ASN A 126 4.31 -3.25 -15.35
CA ASN A 126 2.97 -3.01 -15.90
C ASN A 126 2.25 -1.80 -15.31
N LEU A 127 2.68 -1.22 -14.18
CA LEU A 127 1.95 -0.17 -13.48
C LEU A 127 2.74 1.13 -13.34
N PHE A 128 3.99 1.08 -12.88
CA PHE A 128 4.72 2.29 -12.47
C PHE A 128 4.89 3.28 -13.63
N ASP A 129 5.24 2.79 -14.82
CA ASP A 129 5.40 3.63 -16.02
C ASP A 129 4.07 4.20 -16.56
N GLN A 130 2.92 3.77 -16.01
CA GLN A 130 1.62 4.36 -16.36
C GLN A 130 1.26 5.58 -15.50
N LEU A 131 1.95 5.78 -14.37
CA LEU A 131 1.74 6.93 -13.48
C LEU A 131 2.58 8.13 -13.94
N ASP A 132 2.16 9.34 -13.55
CA ASP A 132 2.89 10.56 -13.93
C ASP A 132 4.13 10.81 -13.05
N GLN A 133 4.28 10.03 -11.98
CA GLN A 133 5.36 10.11 -11.00
C GLN A 133 6.27 8.88 -11.09
N ASP A 134 7.57 9.09 -10.91
CA ASP A 134 8.51 8.00 -10.68
C ASP A 134 8.21 7.31 -9.33
N VAL A 135 8.07 5.99 -9.36
CA VAL A 135 7.79 5.18 -8.16
C VAL A 135 9.06 4.45 -7.69
N ALA A 136 9.57 4.82 -6.52
CA ALA A 136 10.69 4.13 -5.90
C ALA A 136 10.22 2.84 -5.20
N LEU A 137 10.97 1.74 -5.36
CA LEU A 137 10.71 0.48 -4.65
C LEU A 137 11.41 0.48 -3.28
N ILE A 138 10.64 0.27 -2.22
CA ILE A 138 11.12 0.03 -0.86
C ILE A 138 10.66 -1.38 -0.44
N SER A 139 11.60 -2.30 -0.30
CA SER A 139 11.30 -3.71 -0.01
C SER A 139 12.42 -4.39 0.76
N ARG A 140 12.19 -5.64 1.18
CA ARG A 140 13.29 -6.52 1.58
C ARG A 140 14.20 -6.81 0.38
N ASN A 141 15.47 -7.14 0.65
CA ASN A 141 16.42 -7.58 -0.38
C ASN A 141 15.90 -8.82 -1.12
N GLN A 142 16.33 -8.99 -2.37
CA GLN A 142 15.98 -10.18 -3.14
C GLN A 142 16.42 -11.45 -2.42
N SER A 143 15.59 -12.48 -2.48
CA SER A 143 15.82 -13.74 -1.78
C SER A 143 15.25 -14.91 -2.58
N SER A 144 15.88 -16.08 -2.46
CA SER A 144 15.32 -17.35 -2.95
C SER A 144 14.25 -17.93 -2.01
N SER A 145 14.28 -17.54 -0.73
CA SER A 145 13.29 -17.92 0.29
C SER A 145 12.25 -16.81 0.48
N PRO A 146 10.97 -17.13 0.71
CA PRO A 146 9.92 -16.15 0.99
C PRO A 146 10.19 -15.25 2.20
N SER A 147 10.90 -15.79 3.21
CA SER A 147 11.26 -15.05 4.41
C SER A 147 12.51 -15.62 5.08
N VAL A 148 13.09 -14.83 5.98
CA VAL A 148 14.13 -15.30 6.91
C VAL A 148 13.54 -16.21 7.98
N GLY A 149 14.25 -17.28 8.32
CA GLY A 149 13.84 -18.22 9.39
C GLY A 149 14.20 -17.77 10.81
N GLN A 150 14.93 -16.66 10.97
CA GLN A 150 15.37 -16.14 12.26
C GLN A 150 14.59 -14.88 12.64
N HIS A 151 13.99 -14.89 13.84
CA HIS A 151 13.15 -13.79 14.30
C HIS A 151 13.91 -12.47 14.46
N SER A 152 15.14 -12.49 15.00
CA SER A 152 15.97 -11.29 15.16
C SER A 152 16.25 -10.61 13.82
N ARG A 153 16.60 -11.38 12.79
CA ARG A 153 16.78 -10.87 11.42
C ARG A 153 15.50 -10.29 10.85
N HIS A 154 14.35 -10.94 11.06
CA HIS A 154 13.07 -10.41 10.62
C HIS A 154 12.76 -9.04 11.24
N VAL A 155 13.05 -8.85 12.53
CA VAL A 155 12.86 -7.57 13.23
C VAL A 155 13.78 -6.49 12.67
N GLU A 156 15.05 -6.84 12.41
CA GLU A 156 16.03 -5.94 11.80
C GLU A 156 15.62 -5.52 10.38
N GLU A 157 15.22 -6.47 9.54
CA GLU A 157 14.72 -6.20 8.18
C GLU A 157 13.50 -5.28 8.21
N ASN A 158 12.56 -5.52 9.12
CA ASN A 158 11.38 -4.67 9.25
C ASN A 158 11.75 -3.25 9.70
N LYS A 159 12.67 -3.11 10.65
CA LYS A 159 13.18 -1.79 11.06
C LYS A 159 13.83 -1.06 9.89
N SER A 160 14.70 -1.74 9.15
CA SER A 160 15.36 -1.16 7.97
C SER A 160 14.36 -0.76 6.88
N LEU A 161 13.32 -1.56 6.65
CA LEU A 161 12.24 -1.26 5.72
C LEU A 161 11.50 0.03 6.11
N MET A 162 11.16 0.16 7.40
CA MET A 162 10.49 1.36 7.92
C MET A 162 11.40 2.59 7.84
N ASP A 163 12.68 2.44 8.17
CA ASP A 163 13.66 3.52 8.07
C ASP A 163 13.77 4.04 6.63
N GLN A 164 13.84 3.14 5.65
CA GLN A 164 13.87 3.50 4.23
C GLN A 164 12.54 4.09 3.73
N ALA A 165 11.40 3.56 4.19
CA ALA A 165 10.08 4.04 3.79
C ALA A 165 9.87 5.52 4.17
N PHE A 166 10.39 5.94 5.32
CA PHE A 166 10.24 7.31 5.86
C PHE A 166 11.52 8.16 5.80
N ALA A 167 12.54 7.73 5.05
CA ALA A 167 13.77 8.49 4.83
C ALA A 167 13.55 9.79 4.05
#